data_AF-A0A2E8Z1V8-F1
#
_entry.id   AF-A0A2E8Z1V8-F1
#
_cell.length_a   1.000
_cell.length_b   1.000
_cell.length_c   1.000
_cell.angle_alpha   90.00
_cell.angle_beta   90.00
_cell.angle_gamma   90.00
#
_symmetry.space_group_name_H-M   'P 1'
#
loop_
_entity.id
_entity.type
_entity.pdbx_description
1 polymer ?
#
loop_
_entity_poly.entity_id
_entity_poly.type
_entity_poly.pdbx_seq_one_letter_code
_entity_poly.pdbx_strand_id
1 'polypeptide(L)'
;MARRPQHRDFPHLAGDDLGDVVLNLAPRATRGGAAERDPNESLVRWLLEAGVVELSHRFSDFSPPDDAASIPAYGSVNDLIGTVSLAEVMTRYRELCQAHGQDPGQANKALILRRWQYASRYQRDLVAFVFRPSFHRARMATIESDLARMTQTHTLGTLVETLAVTETDAVQSQRLLQLQLALVTAFPTHPEIQQRASESYAAQAAAWARIYARIDRCYGLGLTASGAAVFSDLAILLSTVVEGAHLRRQARAVNGELSDGSHVAVALVQHVLVSMTGVPWSQLAVRSATSSTG
;
A
#
# COMPACT_ATOMS: atom_id res chain seq x y z
N MET A 1 -26.78 4.09 -15.74
CA MET A 1 -26.42 5.13 -14.74
C MET A 1 -25.03 4.83 -14.23
N ALA A 2 -23.99 5.49 -14.75
CA ALA A 2 -22.63 5.33 -14.26
C ALA A 2 -22.52 5.97 -12.88
N ARG A 3 -22.20 5.17 -11.85
CA ARG A 3 -21.86 5.70 -10.52
C ARG A 3 -20.59 6.53 -10.66
N ARG A 4 -20.63 7.81 -10.27
CA ARG A 4 -19.42 8.63 -10.11
C ARG A 4 -18.48 7.90 -9.14
N PRO A 5 -17.18 7.73 -9.45
CA PRO A 5 -16.23 7.18 -8.50
C PRO A 5 -16.22 8.10 -7.27
N GLN A 6 -16.48 7.52 -6.09
CA GLN A 6 -16.36 8.26 -4.85
C GLN A 6 -14.87 8.59 -4.66
N HIS A 7 -14.50 9.86 -4.70
CA HIS A 7 -13.13 10.35 -4.43
C HIS A 7 -12.66 10.10 -2.97
N ARG A 8 -13.31 9.20 -2.22
CA ARG A 8 -12.99 8.89 -0.82
C ARG A 8 -11.90 7.83 -0.64
N ASP A 9 -11.31 7.34 -1.73
CA ASP A 9 -10.46 6.13 -1.70
C ASP A 9 -8.97 6.41 -1.39
N PHE A 10 -8.57 7.67 -1.26
CA PHE A 10 -7.28 8.02 -0.68
C PHE A 10 -7.52 8.59 0.72
N PRO A 11 -7.04 7.95 1.78
CA PRO A 11 -7.19 8.51 3.11
C PRO A 11 -6.51 9.88 3.11
N HIS A 12 -7.30 10.93 3.34
CA HIS A 12 -6.80 12.23 3.76
C HIS A 12 -6.09 12.00 5.10
N LEU A 13 -4.80 11.69 5.05
CA LEU A 13 -3.97 11.55 6.24
C LEU A 13 -3.58 12.96 6.68
N ALA A 14 -4.58 13.70 7.15
CA ALA A 14 -4.36 14.94 7.86
C ALA A 14 -3.49 14.63 9.09
N GLY A 15 -2.19 14.97 9.02
CA GLY A 15 -1.25 14.79 10.12
C GLY A 15 0.06 14.07 9.77
N ASP A 16 0.21 13.55 8.55
CA ASP A 16 1.47 12.96 8.10
C ASP A 16 2.57 14.01 7.94
N ASP A 17 3.72 13.83 8.59
CA ASP A 17 4.91 14.65 8.32
C ASP A 17 5.56 14.23 6.99
N LEU A 18 5.66 15.19 6.08
CA LEU A 18 6.22 15.03 4.74
C LEU A 18 7.70 15.42 4.65
N GLY A 19 8.34 15.78 5.77
CA GLY A 19 9.75 16.20 5.82
C GLY A 19 10.73 15.25 5.14
N ASP A 20 10.58 13.94 5.38
CA ASP A 20 11.45 12.91 4.80
C ASP A 20 10.95 12.37 3.44
N VAL A 21 9.81 12.87 2.97
CA VAL A 21 9.13 12.41 1.75
C VAL A 21 9.33 13.41 0.62
N VAL A 22 9.19 14.71 0.90
CA VAL A 22 9.20 15.78 -0.09
C VAL A 22 10.51 16.54 0.03
N LEU A 23 11.48 16.15 -0.81
CA LEU A 23 12.86 16.61 -0.72
C LEU A 23 13.27 17.53 -1.87
N ASN A 24 12.42 17.68 -2.89
CA ASN A 24 12.78 18.35 -4.14
C ASN A 24 12.06 19.69 -4.36
N LEU A 25 11.52 20.30 -3.30
CA LEU A 25 10.93 21.64 -3.37
C LEU A 25 11.99 22.70 -3.69
N ALA A 26 11.65 23.59 -4.61
CA ALA A 26 12.45 24.76 -4.93
C ALA A 26 12.24 25.85 -3.88
N PRO A 27 13.31 26.51 -3.42
CA PRO A 27 13.20 27.57 -2.43
C PRO A 27 12.35 28.73 -2.95
N ARG A 28 11.67 29.41 -2.04
CA ARG A 28 10.87 30.60 -2.35
C ARG A 28 11.76 31.84 -2.29
N ALA A 29 11.79 32.61 -3.38
CA ALA A 29 12.40 33.94 -3.36
C ALA A 29 11.61 34.87 -2.41
N THR A 30 12.31 35.50 -1.48
CA THR A 30 11.79 36.49 -0.54
C THR A 30 12.65 37.76 -0.58
N ARG A 31 12.18 38.85 0.03
CA ARG A 31 12.94 40.11 0.10
C ARG A 31 14.31 39.97 0.78
N GLY A 32 14.49 38.96 1.63
CA GLY A 32 15.74 38.67 2.34
C GLY A 32 16.58 37.54 1.74
N GLY A 33 16.24 37.04 0.54
CA GLY A 33 16.92 35.92 -0.11
C GLY A 33 16.01 34.70 -0.32
N ALA A 34 16.61 33.53 -0.47
CA ALA A 34 15.90 32.27 -0.66
C ALA A 34 15.46 31.70 0.71
N ALA A 35 14.17 31.39 0.86
CA ALA A 35 13.64 30.67 2.01
C ALA A 35 13.21 29.25 1.61
N GLU A 36 13.48 28.27 2.46
CA GLU A 36 12.98 26.91 2.27
C GLU A 36 11.45 26.89 2.29
N ARG A 37 10.87 25.97 1.52
CA ARG A 37 9.44 25.71 1.52
C ARG A 37 9.14 24.64 2.55
N ASP A 38 7.98 24.77 3.20
CA ASP A 38 7.54 23.75 4.13
C ASP A 38 6.95 22.56 3.33
N PRO A 39 7.52 21.35 3.45
CA PRO A 39 6.99 20.15 2.78
C PRO A 39 5.58 19.80 3.25
N ASN A 40 5.16 20.28 4.43
CA ASN A 40 3.83 20.07 5.00
C ASN A 40 2.80 21.14 4.59
N GLU A 41 3.15 22.06 3.68
CA GLU A 41 2.19 23.00 3.09
C GLU A 41 0.98 22.24 2.51
N SER A 42 -0.25 22.63 2.86
CA SER A 42 -1.47 21.99 2.34
C SER A 42 -1.48 21.92 0.81
N LEU A 43 -1.03 22.98 0.14
CA LEU A 43 -0.94 23.01 -1.32
C LEU A 43 0.00 21.91 -1.87
N VAL A 44 1.14 21.67 -1.23
CA VAL A 44 2.10 20.63 -1.63
C VAL A 44 1.43 19.27 -1.53
N ARG A 45 0.80 18.98 -0.38
CA ARG A 45 0.07 17.73 -0.17
C ARG A 45 -1.01 17.49 -1.23
N TRP A 46 -1.83 18.49 -1.52
CA TRP A 46 -2.92 18.37 -2.48
C TRP A 46 -2.44 18.14 -3.92
N LEU A 47 -1.32 18.76 -4.30
CA LEU A 47 -0.70 18.52 -5.61
C LEU A 47 -0.13 17.11 -5.72
N LEU A 48 0.42 16.57 -4.63
CA LEU A 48 0.89 15.17 -4.59
C LEU A 48 -0.28 14.19 -4.61
N GLU A 49 -1.34 14.43 -3.83
CA GLU A 49 -2.57 13.62 -3.86
C GLU A 49 -3.21 13.59 -5.25
N ALA A 50 -3.29 14.75 -5.92
CA ALA A 50 -3.75 14.83 -7.31
C ALA A 50 -2.88 13.98 -8.26
N GLY A 51 -1.57 13.96 -8.03
CA GLY A 51 -0.63 13.11 -8.75
C GLY A 51 -0.87 11.62 -8.52
N VAL A 52 -1.15 11.22 -7.28
CA VAL A 52 -1.48 9.83 -6.92
C VAL A 52 -2.78 9.38 -7.58
N VAL A 53 -3.80 10.24 -7.61
CA VAL A 53 -5.06 9.98 -8.31
C VAL A 53 -4.81 9.75 -9.80
N GLU A 54 -4.03 10.62 -10.44
CA GLU A 54 -3.71 10.48 -11.87
C GLU A 54 -2.91 9.21 -12.16
N LEU A 55 -1.91 8.89 -11.33
CA LEU A 55 -1.15 7.65 -11.44
C LEU A 55 -2.05 6.42 -11.30
N SER A 56 -2.96 6.43 -10.32
CA SER A 56 -3.89 5.31 -10.11
C SER A 56 -4.82 5.12 -11.31
N HIS A 57 -5.32 6.22 -11.89
CA HIS A 57 -6.14 6.15 -13.10
C HIS A 57 -5.37 5.54 -14.28
N ARG A 58 -4.06 5.81 -14.41
CA ARG A 58 -3.23 5.27 -15.50
C ARG A 58 -2.82 3.81 -15.31
N PHE A 59 -2.50 3.42 -14.08
CA PHE A 59 -1.86 2.13 -13.80
C PHE A 59 -2.78 1.11 -13.15
N SER A 60 -3.82 1.54 -12.44
CA SER A 60 -4.71 0.65 -11.67
C SER A 60 -6.10 0.52 -12.30
N ASP A 61 -6.62 1.59 -12.91
CA ASP A 61 -7.95 1.57 -13.56
C ASP A 61 -7.91 1.17 -15.04
N PHE A 62 -6.76 0.72 -15.56
CA PHE A 62 -6.62 0.33 -16.96
C PHE A 62 -7.40 -0.97 -17.24
N SER A 63 -8.62 -0.85 -17.78
CA SER A 63 -9.25 -1.92 -18.53
C SER A 63 -8.63 -1.94 -19.93
N PRO A 64 -7.91 -3.01 -20.34
CA PRO A 64 -7.50 -3.12 -21.73
C PRO A 64 -8.76 -3.10 -22.60
N PRO A 65 -8.82 -2.28 -23.66
CA PRO A 65 -9.86 -2.48 -24.67
C PRO A 65 -9.77 -3.92 -25.20
N ASP A 66 -10.89 -4.48 -25.64
CA ASP A 66 -11.00 -5.88 -26.14
C ASP A 66 -9.94 -6.24 -27.20
N ASP A 67 -9.31 -5.25 -27.83
CA ASP A 67 -8.12 -5.41 -28.64
C ASP A 67 -6.84 -5.15 -27.82
N ALA A 68 -6.16 -6.22 -27.44
CA ALA A 68 -4.88 -6.28 -26.70
C ALA A 68 -3.67 -5.60 -27.38
N ALA A 69 -3.90 -4.72 -28.36
CA ALA A 69 -2.86 -4.01 -29.13
C ALA A 69 -2.47 -2.64 -28.53
N SER A 70 -3.09 -2.21 -27.44
CA SER A 70 -2.88 -0.87 -26.87
C SER A 70 -2.54 -0.85 -25.39
N ILE A 71 -1.78 -1.84 -24.91
CA ILE A 71 -0.83 -1.54 -23.83
C ILE A 71 0.07 -0.45 -24.42
N PRO A 72 0.09 0.79 -23.89
CA PRO A 72 1.00 1.78 -24.40
C PRO A 72 2.38 1.14 -24.31
N ALA A 73 3.02 0.90 -25.46
CA ALA A 73 4.43 0.60 -25.49
C ALA A 73 5.08 1.85 -24.91
N TYR A 74 5.31 1.86 -23.59
CA TYR A 74 5.98 2.94 -22.89
C TYR A 74 7.35 3.05 -23.58
N GLY A 75 7.49 4.07 -24.42
CA GLY A 75 8.57 4.22 -25.39
C GLY A 75 9.98 4.27 -24.79
N SER A 76 10.06 4.32 -23.46
CA SER A 76 11.11 3.68 -22.68
C SER A 76 10.44 3.06 -21.46
N VAL A 77 10.58 1.74 -21.26
CA VAL A 77 10.04 1.00 -20.09
C VAL A 77 10.63 1.51 -18.75
N ASN A 78 11.49 2.53 -18.79
CA ASN A 78 12.28 3.04 -17.69
C ASN A 78 11.99 4.51 -17.32
N ASP A 79 11.23 5.29 -18.11
CA ASP A 79 10.95 6.69 -17.75
C ASP A 79 9.54 6.89 -17.21
N LEU A 80 9.43 6.81 -15.89
CA LEU A 80 8.28 7.36 -15.16
C LEU A 80 8.04 8.85 -15.51
N ILE A 81 9.10 9.53 -15.97
CA ILE A 81 9.11 10.93 -16.36
C ILE A 81 8.14 11.23 -17.51
N GLY A 82 7.87 10.26 -18.40
CA GLY A 82 6.92 10.41 -19.50
C GLY A 82 5.46 10.07 -19.15
N THR A 83 5.22 9.38 -18.02
CA THR A 83 3.91 8.77 -17.74
C THR A 83 2.92 9.67 -17.02
N VAL A 84 3.36 10.75 -16.36
CA VAL A 84 2.47 11.67 -15.61
C VAL A 84 2.31 12.99 -16.36
N SER A 85 1.11 13.23 -16.90
CA SER A 85 0.77 14.51 -17.51
C SER A 85 0.45 15.55 -16.42
N LEU A 86 1.28 16.60 -16.31
CA LEU A 86 0.99 17.70 -15.37
C LEU A 86 -0.37 18.37 -15.66
N ALA A 87 -0.84 18.36 -16.91
CA ALA A 87 -2.15 18.90 -17.24
C ALA A 87 -3.28 18.07 -16.61
N GLU A 88 -3.17 16.74 -16.65
CA GLU A 88 -4.15 15.84 -16.02
C GLU A 88 -4.08 15.90 -14.50
N VAL A 89 -2.88 15.97 -13.92
CA VAL A 89 -2.70 16.23 -12.48
C VAL A 89 -3.46 17.49 -12.06
N MET A 90 -3.38 18.58 -12.85
CA MET A 90 -4.13 19.79 -12.52
C MET A 90 -5.65 19.66 -12.71
N THR A 91 -6.11 18.76 -13.58
CA THR A 91 -7.53 18.36 -13.63
C THR A 91 -7.93 17.66 -12.35
N ARG A 92 -7.16 16.66 -11.89
CA ARG A 92 -7.41 15.96 -10.62
C ARG A 92 -7.36 16.89 -9.41
N TYR A 93 -6.42 17.82 -9.40
CA TYR A 93 -6.32 18.84 -8.35
C TYR A 93 -7.60 19.70 -8.29
N ARG A 94 -8.14 20.13 -9.45
CA ARG A 94 -9.42 20.88 -9.49
C ARG A 94 -10.58 20.06 -8.93
N GLU A 95 -10.67 18.79 -9.31
CA GLU A 95 -11.70 17.87 -8.83
C GLU A 95 -11.62 17.68 -7.30
N LEU A 96 -10.40 17.48 -6.77
CA LEU A 96 -10.16 17.40 -5.33
C LEU A 96 -10.56 18.70 -4.62
N CYS A 97 -10.16 19.87 -5.12
CA CYS A 97 -10.54 21.17 -4.54
C CYS A 97 -12.06 21.32 -4.44
N GLN A 98 -12.77 21.03 -5.52
CA GLN A 98 -14.22 21.09 -5.56
C GLN A 98 -14.88 20.10 -4.60
N ALA A 99 -14.39 18.86 -4.53
CA ALA A 99 -14.93 17.82 -3.64
C ALA A 99 -14.82 18.19 -2.14
N HIS A 100 -13.84 19.04 -1.81
CA HIS A 100 -13.55 19.48 -0.44
C HIS A 100 -13.93 20.94 -0.16
N GLY A 101 -14.68 21.58 -1.07
CA GLY A 101 -15.15 22.96 -0.90
C GLY A 101 -14.04 24.01 -0.89
N GLN A 102 -12.89 23.72 -1.49
CA GLN A 102 -11.76 24.64 -1.65
C GLN A 102 -11.78 25.27 -3.05
N ASP A 103 -11.37 26.53 -3.16
CA ASP A 103 -11.17 27.18 -4.47
C ASP A 103 -9.85 26.68 -5.10
N PRO A 104 -9.89 26.03 -6.29
CA PRO A 104 -8.68 25.59 -6.97
C PRO A 104 -7.80 26.74 -7.47
N GLY A 105 -8.32 27.98 -7.55
CA GLY A 105 -7.59 29.14 -8.05
C GLY A 105 -7.00 28.91 -9.45
N GLN A 106 -5.74 29.32 -9.65
CA GLN A 106 -5.02 29.10 -10.91
C GLN A 106 -4.42 27.68 -10.99
N ALA A 107 -5.29 26.68 -11.11
CA ALA A 107 -4.91 25.28 -11.25
C ALA A 107 -4.33 24.97 -12.65
N ASN A 108 -3.07 25.34 -12.88
CA ASN A 108 -2.33 25.09 -14.11
C ASN A 108 -0.91 24.56 -13.82
N LYS A 109 -0.22 24.08 -14.86
CA LYS A 109 1.14 23.50 -14.73
C LYS A 109 2.14 24.43 -14.05
N ALA A 110 1.97 25.76 -14.18
CA ALA A 110 2.87 26.71 -13.56
C ALA A 110 2.77 26.68 -12.03
N LEU A 111 1.66 26.22 -11.46
CA LEU A 111 1.52 26.02 -10.02
C LEU A 111 2.53 24.98 -9.49
N ILE A 112 2.63 23.83 -10.16
CA ILE A 112 3.61 22.78 -9.86
C ILE A 112 5.03 23.30 -10.11
N LEU A 113 5.29 23.91 -11.27
CA LEU A 113 6.63 24.38 -11.62
C LEU A 113 7.12 25.52 -10.70
N ARG A 114 6.23 26.33 -10.12
CA ARG A 114 6.60 27.33 -9.10
C ARG A 114 7.07 26.70 -7.78
N ARG A 115 6.74 25.43 -7.53
CA ARG A 115 7.06 24.71 -6.28
C ARG A 115 8.22 23.77 -6.45
N TRP A 116 8.28 23.04 -7.57
CA TRP A 116 9.33 22.07 -7.84
C TRP A 116 10.37 22.52 -8.87
N GLN A 117 10.18 23.67 -9.53
CA GLN A 117 11.00 24.21 -10.63
C GLN A 117 10.96 23.37 -11.92
N TYR A 118 11.01 22.05 -11.81
CA TYR A 118 11.03 21.08 -12.90
C TYR A 118 10.01 19.97 -12.66
N ALA A 119 9.46 19.42 -13.75
CA ALA A 119 8.52 18.30 -13.67
C ALA A 119 9.16 17.04 -13.05
N SER A 120 10.43 16.78 -13.34
CA SER A 120 11.18 15.63 -12.80
C SER A 120 11.31 15.66 -11.28
N ARG A 121 11.48 16.85 -10.68
CA ARG A 121 11.53 17.02 -9.22
C ARG A 121 10.19 16.70 -8.56
N TYR A 122 9.10 17.18 -9.16
CA TYR A 122 7.74 16.84 -8.72
C TYR A 122 7.49 15.32 -8.82
N GLN A 123 7.92 14.69 -9.92
CA GLN A 123 7.73 13.25 -10.12
C GLN A 123 8.50 12.41 -9.09
N ARG A 124 9.72 12.79 -8.73
CA ARG A 124 10.48 12.12 -7.65
C ARG A 124 9.76 12.18 -6.31
N ASP A 125 9.31 13.38 -5.91
CA ASP A 125 8.54 13.54 -4.68
C ASP A 125 7.18 12.82 -4.76
N LEU A 126 6.58 12.71 -5.95
CA LEU A 126 5.36 11.93 -6.16
C LEU A 126 5.59 10.43 -5.96
N VAL A 127 6.70 9.86 -6.47
CA VAL A 127 7.08 8.46 -6.18
C VAL A 127 7.30 8.26 -4.69
N ALA A 128 8.08 9.13 -4.06
CA ALA A 128 8.32 9.07 -2.62
C ALA A 128 7.00 9.14 -1.83
N PHE A 129 6.06 9.98 -2.27
CA PHE A 129 4.74 10.12 -1.67
C PHE A 129 3.85 8.88 -1.86
N VAL A 130 3.93 8.19 -3.01
CA VAL A 130 3.24 6.91 -3.22
C VAL A 130 3.73 5.85 -2.24
N PHE A 131 5.04 5.77 -2.00
CA PHE A 131 5.68 4.80 -1.10
C PHE A 131 5.89 5.32 0.33
N ARG A 132 5.18 6.38 0.73
CA ARG A 132 5.43 7.04 2.02
C ARG A 132 5.26 6.07 3.21
N PRO A 133 6.21 6.04 4.19
CA PRO A 133 6.13 5.14 5.34
C PRO A 133 4.92 5.37 6.24
N SER A 134 4.42 6.61 6.32
CA SER A 134 3.27 6.97 7.16
C SER A 134 2.02 6.16 6.84
N PHE A 135 1.75 5.91 5.56
CA PHE A 135 0.61 5.10 5.13
C PHE A 135 0.69 3.66 5.67
N HIS A 136 1.84 3.00 5.52
CA HIS A 136 2.03 1.63 6.01
C HIS A 136 2.03 1.57 7.54
N ARG A 137 2.62 2.57 8.22
CA ARG A 137 2.57 2.67 9.69
C ARG A 137 1.13 2.80 10.19
N ALA A 138 0.33 3.69 9.60
CA ALA A 138 -1.06 3.87 9.98
C ALA A 138 -1.87 2.58 9.76
N ARG A 139 -1.69 1.91 8.63
CA ARG A 139 -2.35 0.63 8.33
C ARG A 139 -1.96 -0.46 9.33
N MET A 140 -0.67 -0.62 9.63
CA MET A 140 -0.20 -1.60 10.61
C MET A 140 -0.71 -1.29 12.02
N ALA A 141 -0.77 0.00 12.41
CA ALA A 141 -1.35 0.39 13.69
C ALA A 141 -2.84 0.01 13.81
N THR A 142 -3.62 0.16 12.72
CA THR A 142 -5.01 -0.31 12.67
C THR A 142 -5.09 -1.83 12.87
N ILE A 143 -4.27 -2.61 12.15
CA ILE A 143 -4.23 -4.07 12.29
C ILE A 143 -3.83 -4.49 13.71
N GLU A 144 -2.81 -3.87 14.29
CA GLU A 144 -2.37 -4.16 15.67
C GLU A 144 -3.47 -3.84 16.71
N SER A 145 -4.20 -2.74 16.50
CA SER A 145 -5.36 -2.36 17.33
C SER A 145 -6.49 -3.38 17.20
N ASP A 146 -6.85 -3.77 15.98
CA ASP A 146 -7.89 -4.77 15.75
C ASP A 146 -7.50 -6.15 16.29
N LEU A 147 -6.23 -6.53 16.17
CA LEU A 147 -5.71 -7.79 16.68
C LEU A 147 -5.91 -7.92 18.19
N ALA A 148 -5.71 -6.85 18.95
CA ALA A 148 -5.92 -6.85 20.40
C ALA A 148 -7.37 -7.23 20.77
N ARG A 149 -8.34 -6.73 20.01
CA ARG A 149 -9.76 -7.09 20.16
C ARG A 149 -10.02 -8.51 19.64
N MET A 150 -9.51 -8.85 18.47
CA MET A 150 -9.79 -10.13 17.82
C MET A 150 -9.26 -11.32 18.61
N THR A 151 -8.06 -11.20 19.19
CA THR A 151 -7.46 -12.27 20.02
C THR A 151 -8.31 -12.62 21.24
N GLN A 152 -9.09 -11.68 21.77
CA GLN A 152 -9.98 -11.91 22.92
C GLN A 152 -11.28 -12.63 22.53
N THR A 153 -11.74 -12.49 21.29
CA THR A 153 -13.07 -12.95 20.87
C THR A 153 -13.04 -14.12 19.88
N HIS A 154 -11.91 -14.38 19.22
CA HIS A 154 -11.79 -15.37 18.15
C HIS A 154 -10.86 -16.52 18.52
N THR A 155 -11.19 -17.71 18.02
CA THR A 155 -10.23 -18.82 17.96
C THR A 155 -9.15 -18.53 16.91
N LEU A 156 -8.05 -19.28 16.96
CA LEU A 156 -6.97 -19.15 15.98
C LEU A 156 -7.48 -19.35 14.54
N GLY A 157 -8.40 -20.31 14.34
CA GLY A 157 -8.96 -20.59 13.02
C GLY A 157 -9.66 -19.37 12.43
N THR A 158 -10.57 -18.76 13.18
CA THR A 158 -11.29 -17.55 12.72
C THR A 158 -10.37 -16.35 12.57
N LEU A 159 -9.34 -16.22 13.43
CA LEU A 159 -8.35 -15.16 13.31
C LEU A 159 -7.55 -15.29 11.99
N VAL A 160 -7.04 -16.49 11.68
CA VAL A 160 -6.28 -16.76 10.46
C VAL A 160 -7.14 -16.49 9.23
N GLU A 161 -8.38 -16.98 9.22
CA GLU A 161 -9.32 -16.74 8.12
C GLU A 161 -9.55 -15.24 7.91
N THR A 162 -9.88 -14.52 8.99
CA THR A 162 -10.17 -13.09 8.92
C THR A 162 -8.96 -12.30 8.44
N LEU A 163 -7.77 -12.54 9.00
CA LEU A 163 -6.55 -11.80 8.63
C LEU A 163 -6.09 -12.12 7.21
N ALA A 164 -6.09 -13.39 6.80
CA ALA A 164 -5.62 -13.77 5.47
C ALA A 164 -6.56 -13.25 4.37
N VAL A 165 -7.88 -13.32 4.58
CA VAL A 165 -8.86 -12.73 3.65
C VAL A 165 -8.74 -11.22 3.64
N THR A 166 -8.73 -10.57 4.81
CA THR A 166 -8.58 -9.10 4.91
C THR A 166 -7.32 -8.61 4.21
N GLU A 167 -6.19 -9.31 4.36
CA GLU A 167 -4.93 -8.91 3.75
C GLU A 167 -4.92 -9.15 2.23
N THR A 168 -5.48 -10.26 1.76
CA THR A 168 -5.58 -10.53 0.32
C THR A 168 -6.50 -9.52 -0.38
N ASP A 169 -7.58 -9.15 0.29
CA ASP A 169 -8.57 -8.18 -0.20
C ASP A 169 -8.17 -6.73 0.09
N ALA A 170 -7.17 -6.49 0.96
CA ALA A 170 -6.67 -5.15 1.27
C ALA A 170 -6.13 -4.47 0.00
N VAL A 171 -5.40 -5.21 -0.83
CA VAL A 171 -4.92 -4.66 -2.10
C VAL A 171 -6.09 -4.39 -3.05
N GLN A 172 -7.21 -5.12 -3.00
CA GLN A 172 -8.40 -4.79 -3.81
C GLN A 172 -9.14 -3.55 -3.32
N SER A 173 -9.17 -3.32 -2.01
CA SER A 173 -9.91 -2.23 -1.38
C SER A 173 -9.09 -0.96 -1.18
N GLN A 174 -7.76 -1.02 -1.28
CA GLN A 174 -6.87 0.11 -1.04
C GLN A 174 -6.10 0.49 -2.32
N ARG A 175 -6.57 1.54 -3.01
CA ARG A 175 -5.98 2.01 -4.27
C ARG A 175 -4.49 2.29 -4.20
N LEU A 176 -3.99 2.79 -3.06
CA LEU A 176 -2.57 3.09 -2.94
C LEU A 176 -1.70 1.82 -2.97
N LEU A 177 -2.16 0.70 -2.38
CA LEU A 177 -1.47 -0.58 -2.48
C LEU A 177 -1.48 -1.11 -3.92
N GLN A 178 -2.60 -0.96 -4.63
CA GLN A 178 -2.69 -1.32 -6.06
C GLN A 178 -1.70 -0.51 -6.89
N LEU A 179 -1.62 0.79 -6.63
CA LEU A 179 -0.70 1.66 -7.35
C LEU A 179 0.75 1.27 -7.08
N GLN A 180 1.12 1.02 -5.82
CA GLN A 180 2.47 0.56 -5.47
C GLN A 180 2.82 -0.74 -6.21
N LEU A 181 1.94 -1.73 -6.19
CA LEU A 181 2.14 -3.01 -6.89
C LEU A 181 2.24 -2.82 -8.42
N ALA A 182 1.37 -1.98 -8.99
CA ALA A 182 1.37 -1.68 -10.41
C ALA A 182 2.67 -0.97 -10.84
N LEU A 183 3.17 -0.02 -10.04
CA LEU A 183 4.44 0.65 -10.30
C LEU A 183 5.64 -0.31 -10.21
N VAL A 184 5.69 -1.17 -9.19
CA VAL A 184 6.76 -2.18 -9.07
C VAL A 184 6.75 -3.13 -10.25
N THR A 185 5.57 -3.55 -10.70
CA THR A 185 5.39 -4.47 -11.84
C THR A 185 5.72 -3.79 -13.17
N ALA A 186 5.30 -2.53 -13.37
CA ALA A 186 5.54 -1.78 -14.60
C ALA A 186 7.00 -1.31 -14.73
N PHE A 187 7.70 -1.11 -13.61
CA PHE A 187 9.06 -0.58 -13.56
C PHE A 187 10.02 -1.47 -12.74
N PRO A 188 10.26 -2.72 -13.17
CA PRO A 188 11.04 -3.69 -12.40
C PRO A 188 12.53 -3.31 -12.26
N THR A 189 13.04 -2.44 -13.12
CA THR A 189 14.45 -2.00 -13.16
C THR A 189 14.65 -0.55 -12.69
N HIS A 190 13.58 0.18 -12.34
CA HIS A 190 13.71 1.59 -11.95
C HIS A 190 14.24 1.69 -10.51
N PRO A 191 15.47 2.22 -10.31
CA PRO A 191 16.19 2.09 -9.04
C PRO A 191 15.44 2.72 -7.86
N GLU A 192 14.84 3.91 -8.07
CA GLU A 192 14.10 4.61 -7.01
C GLU A 192 12.82 3.87 -6.59
N ILE A 193 12.07 3.30 -7.54
CA ILE A 193 10.85 2.53 -7.25
C ILE A 193 11.24 1.25 -6.50
N GLN A 194 12.27 0.54 -6.97
CA GLN A 194 12.73 -0.70 -6.33
C GLN A 194 13.29 -0.45 -4.92
N GLN A 195 14.05 0.63 -4.72
CA GLN A 195 14.53 1.01 -3.40
C GLN A 195 13.37 1.31 -2.44
N ARG A 196 12.44 2.18 -2.85
CA ARG A 196 11.27 2.56 -2.04
C ARG A 196 10.36 1.37 -1.73
N ALA A 197 10.12 0.52 -2.71
CA ALA A 197 9.38 -0.72 -2.52
C ALA A 197 10.08 -1.62 -1.51
N SER A 198 11.39 -1.86 -1.67
CA SER A 198 12.18 -2.69 -0.75
C SER A 198 12.16 -2.16 0.69
N GLU A 199 12.29 -0.85 0.88
CA GLU A 199 12.16 -0.19 2.19
C GLU A 199 10.77 -0.41 2.81
N SER A 200 9.71 -0.24 2.01
CA SER A 200 8.34 -0.49 2.44
C SER A 200 8.10 -1.95 2.80
N TYR A 201 8.56 -2.89 1.96
CA TYR A 201 8.46 -4.33 2.20
C TYR A 201 9.17 -4.74 3.48
N ALA A 202 10.40 -4.25 3.70
CA ALA A 202 11.15 -4.54 4.92
C ALA A 202 10.43 -4.03 6.18
N ALA A 203 9.89 -2.80 6.13
CA ALA A 203 9.14 -2.23 7.24
C ALA A 203 7.84 -3.02 7.54
N GLN A 204 7.11 -3.44 6.50
CA GLN A 204 5.91 -4.26 6.62
C GLN A 204 6.22 -5.65 7.17
N ALA A 205 7.24 -6.33 6.65
CA ALA A 205 7.67 -7.64 7.13
C ALA A 205 8.07 -7.59 8.62
N ALA A 206 8.79 -6.54 9.03
CA ALA A 206 9.14 -6.33 10.43
C ALA A 206 7.89 -6.12 11.32
N ALA A 207 6.86 -5.43 10.83
CA ALA A 207 5.60 -5.26 11.56
C ALA A 207 4.83 -6.58 11.68
N TRP A 208 4.69 -7.32 10.59
CA TRP A 208 4.05 -8.63 10.59
C TRP A 208 4.78 -9.65 11.47
N ALA A 209 6.11 -9.64 11.49
CA ALA A 209 6.89 -10.50 12.40
C ALA A 209 6.52 -10.25 13.87
N ARG A 210 6.35 -8.99 14.29
CA ARG A 210 5.90 -8.66 15.65
C ARG A 210 4.47 -9.13 15.92
N ILE A 211 3.58 -8.98 14.94
CA ILE A 211 2.21 -9.48 15.01
C ILE A 211 2.20 -11.00 15.19
N TYR A 212 2.97 -11.74 14.40
CA TYR A 212 3.04 -13.21 14.50
C TYR A 212 3.65 -13.68 15.82
N ALA A 213 4.68 -13.00 16.33
CA ALA A 213 5.22 -13.28 17.67
C ALA A 213 4.19 -13.02 18.78
N ARG A 214 3.28 -12.04 18.60
CA ARG A 214 2.16 -11.83 19.53
C ARG A 214 1.12 -12.95 19.41
N ILE A 215 0.74 -13.34 18.20
CA ILE A 215 -0.20 -14.44 17.96
C ILE A 215 0.33 -15.76 18.53
N ASP A 216 1.62 -16.08 18.33
CA ASP A 216 2.28 -17.25 18.91
C ASP A 216 2.10 -17.32 20.43
N ARG A 217 2.36 -16.20 21.12
CA ARG A 217 2.20 -16.11 22.58
C ARG A 217 0.74 -16.20 23.02
N CYS A 218 -0.16 -15.48 22.35
CA CYS A 218 -1.57 -15.47 22.71
C CYS A 218 -2.22 -16.86 22.56
N TYR A 219 -1.89 -17.61 21.50
CA TYR A 219 -2.50 -18.91 21.21
C TYR A 219 -1.62 -20.11 21.60
N GLY A 220 -0.48 -19.87 22.24
CA GLY A 220 0.46 -20.90 22.70
C GLY A 220 0.94 -21.81 21.58
N LEU A 221 1.31 -21.27 20.41
CA LEU A 221 1.67 -22.09 19.25
C LEU A 221 3.04 -22.76 19.40
N GLY A 222 3.94 -22.19 20.21
CA GLY A 222 5.24 -22.76 20.51
C GLY A 222 6.27 -22.59 19.40
N LEU A 223 6.07 -21.63 18.49
CA LEU A 223 7.00 -21.31 17.39
C LEU A 223 8.30 -20.67 17.90
N THR A 224 8.30 -20.18 19.14
CA THR A 224 9.40 -19.49 19.82
C THR A 224 10.64 -20.34 20.06
N ALA A 225 10.55 -21.68 20.05
CA ALA A 225 11.71 -22.57 20.18
C ALA A 225 12.75 -22.39 19.04
N SER A 226 12.36 -21.70 17.97
CA SER A 226 13.15 -21.55 16.75
C SER A 226 13.82 -20.17 16.59
N GLY A 227 13.60 -19.23 17.52
CA GLY A 227 14.27 -17.92 17.57
C GLY A 227 13.60 -16.79 16.78
N ALA A 228 14.10 -15.55 16.97
CA ALA A 228 13.50 -14.34 16.38
C ALA A 228 13.49 -14.32 14.85
N ALA A 229 14.45 -14.99 14.20
CA ALA A 229 14.55 -15.11 12.75
C ALA A 229 13.30 -15.77 12.14
N VAL A 230 12.66 -16.71 12.86
CA VAL A 230 11.51 -17.45 12.34
C VAL A 230 10.30 -16.57 12.07
N PHE A 231 10.06 -15.53 12.86
CA PHE A 231 8.92 -14.65 12.63
C PHE A 231 9.16 -13.70 11.45
N SER A 232 10.40 -13.29 11.22
CA SER A 232 10.79 -12.52 10.04
C SER A 232 10.68 -13.35 8.77
N ASP A 233 11.17 -14.59 8.78
CA ASP A 233 11.06 -15.51 7.65
C ASP A 233 9.59 -15.86 7.37
N LEU A 234 8.79 -16.09 8.43
CA LEU A 234 7.36 -16.31 8.30
C LEU A 234 6.65 -15.10 7.68
N ALA A 235 7.02 -13.87 8.07
CA ALA A 235 6.49 -12.67 7.45
C ALA A 235 6.79 -12.58 5.96
N ILE A 236 8.02 -12.87 5.55
CA ILE A 236 8.39 -12.87 4.14
C ILE A 236 7.62 -13.95 3.37
N LEU A 237 7.55 -15.17 3.91
CA LEU A 237 6.83 -16.30 3.30
C LEU A 237 5.34 -15.99 3.12
N LEU A 238 4.68 -15.51 4.18
CA LEU A 238 3.24 -15.24 4.15
C LEU A 238 2.91 -14.02 3.28
N SER A 239 3.70 -12.95 3.31
CA SER A 239 3.53 -11.81 2.40
C SER A 239 3.65 -12.24 0.93
N THR A 240 4.66 -13.06 0.59
CA THR A 240 4.83 -13.60 -0.76
C THR A 240 3.61 -14.40 -1.22
N VAL A 241 3.06 -15.22 -0.34
CA VAL A 241 1.84 -16.01 -0.61
C VAL A 241 0.64 -15.10 -0.87
N VAL A 242 0.42 -14.10 -0.01
CA VAL A 242 -0.73 -13.19 -0.13
C VAL A 242 -0.63 -12.35 -1.41
N GLU A 243 0.55 -11.84 -1.75
CA GLU A 243 0.79 -11.11 -3.00
C GLU A 243 0.57 -11.99 -4.24
N GLY A 244 1.08 -13.22 -4.22
CA GLY A 244 0.86 -14.18 -5.30
C GLY A 244 -0.61 -14.55 -5.47
N ALA A 245 -1.33 -14.76 -4.37
CA ALA A 245 -2.78 -15.01 -4.37
C ALA A 245 -3.55 -13.81 -4.95
N HIS A 246 -3.17 -12.59 -4.55
CA HIS A 246 -3.76 -11.36 -5.06
C HIS A 246 -3.55 -11.20 -6.57
N LEU A 247 -2.32 -11.31 -7.07
CA LEU A 247 -1.99 -11.19 -8.49
C LEU A 247 -2.76 -12.21 -9.33
N ARG A 248 -2.90 -13.45 -8.85
CA ARG A 248 -3.70 -14.48 -9.53
C ARG A 248 -5.18 -14.12 -9.58
N ARG A 249 -5.74 -13.62 -8.48
CA ARG A 249 -7.15 -13.22 -8.40
C ARG A 249 -7.47 -12.02 -9.29
N GLN A 250 -6.55 -11.06 -9.42
CA GLN A 250 -6.66 -9.97 -10.39
C GLN A 250 -6.66 -10.49 -11.84
N ALA A 251 -5.77 -11.42 -12.17
CA ALA A 251 -5.71 -12.00 -13.51
C ALA A 251 -6.97 -12.83 -13.84
N ARG A 252 -7.47 -13.62 -12.89
CA ARG A 252 -8.69 -14.42 -13.00
C ARG A 252 -9.31 -14.65 -11.62
N ALA A 253 -10.53 -14.16 -11.39
CA ALA A 253 -11.20 -14.24 -10.09
C ALA A 253 -11.29 -15.68 -9.52
N VAL A 254 -11.54 -16.68 -10.39
CA VAL A 254 -11.69 -18.10 -10.02
C VAL A 254 -10.37 -18.72 -9.51
N ASN A 255 -9.22 -18.11 -9.77
CA ASN A 255 -7.91 -18.66 -9.42
C ASN A 255 -7.42 -18.28 -8.00
N GLY A 256 -8.24 -17.58 -7.22
CA GLY A 256 -7.96 -17.26 -5.81
C GLY A 256 -8.46 -18.32 -4.81
N GLU A 257 -9.21 -19.31 -5.29
CA GLU A 257 -9.84 -20.36 -4.49
C GLU A 257 -9.27 -21.73 -4.85
N LEU A 258 -9.23 -22.64 -3.87
CA LEU A 258 -8.93 -24.05 -4.09
C LEU A 258 -10.17 -24.79 -4.62
N SER A 259 -10.00 -26.06 -5.01
CA SER A 259 -11.09 -26.89 -5.55
C SER A 259 -12.26 -27.11 -4.58
N ASP A 260 -12.05 -26.88 -3.29
CA ASP A 260 -13.06 -26.96 -2.23
C ASP A 260 -13.72 -25.60 -1.92
N GLY A 261 -13.35 -24.53 -2.65
CA GLY A 261 -13.82 -23.17 -2.45
C GLY A 261 -13.09 -22.41 -1.34
N SER A 262 -12.10 -23.01 -0.68
CA SER A 262 -11.31 -22.32 0.34
C SER A 262 -10.37 -21.29 -0.28
N HIS A 263 -10.16 -20.18 0.43
CA HIS A 263 -9.26 -19.13 -0.02
C HIS A 263 -7.80 -19.62 0.01
N VAL A 264 -7.07 -19.49 -1.09
CA VAL A 264 -5.72 -20.08 -1.23
C VAL A 264 -4.74 -19.60 -0.15
N ALA A 265 -4.80 -18.32 0.24
CA ALA A 265 -3.96 -17.79 1.30
C ALA A 265 -4.29 -18.40 2.67
N VAL A 266 -5.56 -18.70 2.95
CA VAL A 266 -5.99 -19.34 4.20
C VAL A 266 -5.42 -20.76 4.25
N ALA A 267 -5.64 -21.55 3.20
CA ALA A 267 -5.14 -22.92 3.13
C ALA A 267 -3.61 -22.99 3.28
N LEU A 268 -2.88 -22.08 2.64
CA LEU A 268 -1.42 -22.02 2.76
C LEU A 268 -0.95 -21.67 4.17
N VAL A 269 -1.58 -20.68 4.82
CA VAL A 269 -1.27 -20.36 6.23
C VAL A 269 -1.53 -21.57 7.13
N GLN A 270 -2.64 -22.29 6.92
CA GLN A 270 -2.95 -23.50 7.67
C GLN A 270 -1.87 -24.56 7.51
N HIS A 271 -1.44 -24.84 6.27
CA HIS A 271 -0.37 -25.81 6.00
C HIS A 271 0.96 -25.41 6.63
N VAL A 272 1.35 -24.13 6.55
CA VAL A 272 2.57 -23.62 7.19
C VAL A 272 2.51 -23.80 8.70
N LEU A 273 1.39 -23.43 9.34
CA LEU A 273 1.24 -23.57 10.79
C LEU A 273 1.26 -25.04 11.25
N VAL A 274 0.60 -25.95 10.52
CA VAL A 274 0.65 -27.39 10.80
C VAL A 274 2.08 -27.90 10.68
N SER A 275 2.79 -27.52 9.62
CA SER A 275 4.17 -27.95 9.39
C SER A 275 5.13 -27.44 10.46
N MET A 276 4.96 -26.19 10.93
CA MET A 276 5.85 -25.58 11.91
C MET A 276 5.59 -26.05 13.35
N THR A 277 4.34 -26.41 13.67
CA THR A 277 3.96 -26.84 15.03
C THR A 277 3.92 -28.36 15.21
N GLY A 278 3.78 -29.12 14.11
CA GLY A 278 3.51 -30.55 14.15
C GLY A 278 2.10 -30.91 14.66
N VAL A 279 1.24 -29.91 14.89
CA VAL A 279 -0.12 -30.10 15.43
C VAL A 279 -1.13 -30.07 14.28
N PRO A 280 -2.09 -31.03 14.20
CA PRO A 280 -3.13 -31.00 13.19
C PRO A 280 -3.98 -29.72 13.22
N TRP A 281 -4.40 -29.22 12.04
CA TRP A 281 -5.17 -27.97 11.95
C TRP A 281 -6.47 -28.02 12.76
N SER A 282 -7.15 -29.16 12.81
CA SER A 282 -8.38 -29.32 13.61
C SER A 282 -8.18 -29.02 15.10
N GLN A 283 -6.98 -29.24 15.64
CA GLN A 283 -6.63 -28.92 17.02
C GLN A 283 -6.16 -27.47 17.17
N LEU A 284 -5.41 -26.96 16.19
CA LEU A 284 -4.96 -25.55 16.18
C LEU A 284 -6.13 -24.57 16.06
N ALA A 285 -7.07 -24.86 15.15
CA ALA A 285 -8.15 -23.96 14.77
C ALA A 285 -9.09 -23.59 15.93
N VAL A 286 -9.26 -24.51 16.89
CA VAL A 286 -10.14 -24.32 18.07
C VAL A 286 -9.43 -23.68 19.26
N ARG A 287 -8.13 -23.40 19.17
CA ARG A 287 -7.40 -22.76 20.27
C ARG A 287 -7.92 -21.34 20.48
N SER A 288 -8.24 -21.03 21.73
CA SER A 288 -8.55 -19.68 22.18
C SER A 288 -7.30 -19.03 22.73
N ALA A 289 -7.24 -17.70 22.69
CA ALA A 289 -6.13 -17.00 23.31
C ALA A 289 -6.11 -17.29 24.82
N THR A 290 -4.96 -17.68 25.35
CA THR A 290 -4.75 -17.75 26.79
C THR A 290 -4.84 -16.33 27.34
N SER A 291 -5.63 -16.15 28.41
CA SER A 291 -5.75 -14.89 29.13
C SER A 291 -4.44 -14.56 29.85
N SER A 292 -3.35 -14.31 29.13
CA SER A 292 -2.13 -13.83 29.72
C SER A 292 -2.31 -12.33 29.97
N THR A 293 -2.63 -11.98 31.21
CA THR A 293 -2.32 -10.67 31.79
C THR A 293 -0.84 -10.38 31.55
N GLY A 294 -0.55 -9.50 30.59
CA GLY A 294 0.80 -9.05 30.23
C GLY A 294 0.73 -7.75 29.45
#